data_AF-A0A061RPB6-F1
#
_entry.id   AF-A0A061RPB6-F1
#
_cell.length_a   1.000
_cell.length_b   1.000
_cell.length_c   1.000
_cell.angle_alpha   90.00
_cell.angle_beta   90.00
_cell.angle_gamma   90.00
#
_symmetry.space_group_name_H-M   'P 1'
#
loop_
_entity.id
_entity.type
_entity.pdbx_description
1 polymer ?
#
loop_
_entity_poly.entity_id
_entity_poly.type
_entity_poly.pdbx_seq_one_letter_code
_entity_poly.pdbx_strand_id
1 'polypeptide(L)'
;MDTASTGEPSELLRFVLPDETAACLFERIRAEPVHTGLSFLDRQNVGAGHGVEIIGSSETGKTELLIQAAVTCVLPQTWRGIPYEGCCGISAALRGGHACPE
;
A
#
# COMPACT_ATOMS: atom_id res chain seq x y z
N MET A 1 15.21 33.36 3.08
CA MET A 1 16.21 32.27 2.87
C MET A 1 16.21 31.52 4.18
N ASP A 2 15.25 30.62 4.35
CA ASP A 2 15.03 29.91 5.62
C ASP A 2 16.15 28.89 5.79
N THR A 3 17.05 29.20 6.74
CA THR A 3 18.03 28.24 7.23
C THR A 3 17.26 27.15 7.96
N ALA A 4 17.20 25.96 7.35
CA ALA A 4 16.67 24.77 7.98
C ALA A 4 17.36 24.58 9.34
N SER A 5 16.59 24.76 10.41
CA SER A 5 16.99 24.48 11.78
C SER A 5 17.41 23.02 11.87
N THR A 6 18.72 22.77 11.84
CA THR A 6 19.35 21.47 12.11
C THR A 6 19.32 21.23 13.62
N GLY A 7 18.12 21.12 14.17
CA GLY A 7 17.94 20.67 15.55
C GLY A 7 17.89 19.16 15.53
N GLU A 8 18.86 18.52 16.19
CA GLU A 8 18.79 17.08 16.44
C GLU A 8 17.42 16.75 17.04
N PRO A 9 16.59 15.91 16.37
CA PRO A 9 15.29 15.55 16.89
C PRO A 9 15.46 14.89 18.26
N SER A 10 14.65 15.30 19.23
CA SER A 10 14.65 14.69 20.55
C SER A 10 14.45 13.17 20.42
N GLU A 11 15.05 12.35 21.30
CA GLU A 11 14.94 10.88 21.23
C GLU A 11 13.48 10.40 21.13
N LEU A 12 12.54 11.18 21.67
CA LEU A 12 11.10 10.93 21.61
C LEU A 12 10.52 10.94 20.19
N LEU A 13 11.13 11.66 19.25
CA LEU A 13 10.65 11.78 17.87
C LEU A 13 11.33 10.79 16.91
N ARG A 14 12.26 9.96 17.41
CA ARG A 14 13.00 9.01 16.57
C ARG A 14 12.09 8.07 15.78
N PHE A 15 10.90 7.74 16.30
CA PHE A 15 9.92 6.88 15.62
C PHE A 15 9.21 7.56 14.43
N VAL A 16 9.21 8.89 14.36
CA VAL A 16 8.59 9.67 13.27
C VAL A 16 9.58 9.86 12.11
N LEU A 17 10.88 9.76 12.41
CA LEU A 17 11.91 9.93 11.40
C LEU A 17 11.87 8.77 10.41
N PRO A 18 11.96 9.05 9.09
CA PRO A 18 12.08 8.01 8.10
C PRO A 18 13.34 7.18 8.36
N ASP A 19 13.17 5.86 8.40
CA ASP A 19 14.24 4.87 8.47
C ASP A 19 14.76 4.48 7.08
N GLU A 20 14.11 4.94 6.01
CA GLU A 20 14.47 4.66 4.63
C GLU A 20 14.60 5.92 3.77
N THR A 21 15.30 5.78 2.63
CA THR A 21 15.36 6.86 1.63
C THR A 21 14.03 7.03 0.91
N ALA A 22 13.75 8.25 0.43
CA ALA A 22 12.55 8.52 -0.37
C ALA A 22 12.45 7.63 -1.63
N ALA A 23 13.58 7.21 -2.20
CA ALA A 23 13.61 6.29 -3.34
C ALA A 23 13.16 4.87 -2.94
N CYS A 24 13.64 4.35 -1.80
CA CYS A 24 13.21 3.05 -1.28
C CYS A 24 11.70 3.05 -0.98
N LEU A 25 11.21 4.12 -0.34
CA LEU A 25 9.78 4.31 -0.11
C LEU A 25 9.00 4.32 -1.43
N PHE A 26 9.44 5.11 -2.40
CA PHE A 26 8.77 5.24 -3.70
C PHE A 26 8.67 3.89 -4.43
N GLU A 27 9.76 3.14 -4.48
CA GLU A 27 9.77 1.81 -5.10
C GLU A 27 8.84 0.83 -4.39
N ARG A 28 8.76 0.90 -3.05
CA ARG A 28 7.86 0.05 -2.27
C ARG A 28 6.38 0.39 -2.49
N ILE A 29 6.04 1.67 -2.59
CA ILE A 29 4.64 2.12 -2.73
C ILE A 29 4.14 2.09 -4.17
N ARG A 30 5.03 1.96 -5.16
CA ARG A 30 4.71 1.83 -6.59
C ARG A 30 4.16 0.43 -6.93
N ALA A 31 3.14 0.01 -6.20
CA ALA A 31 2.40 -1.22 -6.42
C ALA A 31 1.07 -0.94 -7.14
N GLU A 32 0.49 -1.98 -7.75
CA GLU A 32 -0.89 -1.91 -8.24
C GLU A 32 -1.86 -1.64 -7.08
N PRO A 33 -2.92 -0.83 -7.30
CA PRO A 33 -3.96 -0.64 -6.30
C PRO A 33 -4.64 -1.95 -5.88
N VAL A 34 -5.15 -1.99 -4.66
CA VAL A 34 -5.96 -3.09 -4.16
C VAL A 34 -7.37 -2.97 -4.74
N HIS A 35 -7.83 -4.01 -5.41
CA HIS A 35 -9.19 -4.12 -5.89
C HIS A 35 -10.11 -4.66 -4.79
N THR A 36 -11.04 -3.83 -4.33
CA THR A 36 -11.97 -4.18 -3.26
C THR A 36 -13.28 -4.76 -3.77
N GLY A 37 -13.49 -4.78 -5.10
CA GLY A 37 -14.73 -5.21 -5.74
C GLY A 37 -15.87 -4.19 -5.58
N LEU A 38 -15.58 -3.01 -5.05
CA LEU A 38 -16.54 -1.93 -4.87
C LEU A 38 -16.10 -0.74 -5.72
N SER A 39 -16.81 -0.53 -6.83
CA SER A 39 -16.47 0.51 -7.82
C SER A 39 -16.21 1.90 -7.24
N PHE A 40 -16.86 2.30 -6.13
CA PHE A 40 -16.63 3.60 -5.51
C PHE A 40 -15.29 3.68 -4.75
N LEU A 41 -14.82 2.58 -4.17
CA LEU A 41 -13.51 2.47 -3.52
C LEU A 41 -12.40 2.23 -4.54
N ASP A 42 -12.65 1.39 -5.54
CA ASP A 42 -11.67 1.09 -6.59
C ASP A 42 -11.27 2.37 -7.36
N ARG A 43 -12.20 3.31 -7.53
CA ARG A 43 -11.93 4.63 -8.13
C ARG A 43 -10.98 5.51 -7.31
N GLN A 44 -10.81 5.23 -6.02
CA GLN A 44 -9.88 5.96 -5.18
C GLN A 44 -8.43 5.47 -5.33
N ASN A 45 -8.20 4.37 -6.06
CA ASN A 45 -6.88 3.76 -6.26
C ASN A 45 -6.10 3.54 -4.96
N VAL A 46 -6.77 2.99 -3.94
CA VAL A 46 -6.14 2.66 -2.66
C VAL A 46 -5.03 1.63 -2.90
N GLY A 47 -3.82 1.97 -2.50
CA GLY A 47 -2.63 1.14 -2.73
C GLY A 47 -1.63 1.25 -1.59
N ALA A 48 -0.46 0.66 -1.77
CA ALA A 48 0.61 0.70 -0.79
C ALA A 48 0.93 2.14 -0.33
N GLY A 49 1.13 2.34 0.97
CA GLY A 49 1.38 3.65 1.58
C GLY A 49 0.12 4.44 1.97
N HIS A 50 -1.07 4.03 1.55
CA HIS A 50 -2.32 4.63 2.01
C HIS A 50 -2.84 3.97 3.29
N GLY A 51 -3.29 4.79 4.24
CA GLY A 51 -4.12 4.36 5.36
C GLY A 51 -5.59 4.59 5.04
N VAL A 52 -6.42 3.56 5.15
CA VAL A 52 -7.87 3.65 4.90
C VAL A 52 -8.63 3.14 6.12
N GLU A 53 -9.53 3.97 6.63
CA GLU A 53 -10.43 3.62 7.73
C GLU A 53 -11.86 3.48 7.22
N ILE A 54 -12.52 2.38 7.58
CA ILE A 54 -13.92 2.10 7.21
C ILE A 54 -14.77 2.17 8.47
N ILE A 55 -15.68 3.15 8.52
CA ILE A 55 -16.51 3.44 9.70
C ILE A 55 -17.98 3.15 9.38
N GLY A 56 -18.70 2.56 10.34
CA GLY A 56 -20.14 2.33 10.24
C GLY A 56 -20.68 1.42 11.34
N SER A 57 -22.00 1.43 11.55
CA SER A 57 -22.70 0.56 12.52
C SER A 57 -22.45 -0.93 12.25
N SER A 58 -22.75 -1.82 13.20
CA SER A 58 -22.71 -3.27 12.96
C SER A 58 -23.54 -3.67 11.75
N GLU A 59 -23.15 -4.76 11.08
CA GLU A 59 -23.87 -5.36 9.93
C GLU A 59 -23.94 -4.46 8.66
N THR A 60 -23.04 -3.48 8.54
CA THR A 60 -22.94 -2.58 7.38
C THR A 60 -21.99 -3.06 6.28
N GLY A 61 -21.52 -4.32 6.32
CA GLY A 61 -20.65 -4.87 5.28
C GLY A 61 -19.14 -4.62 5.47
N LYS A 62 -18.71 -4.05 6.61
CA LYS A 62 -17.28 -3.73 6.85
C LYS A 62 -16.40 -4.98 6.84
N THR A 63 -16.87 -6.05 7.47
CA THR A 63 -16.13 -7.31 7.55
C THR A 63 -16.08 -7.99 6.19
N GLU A 64 -17.21 -8.01 5.49
CA GLU A 64 -17.38 -8.58 4.16
C GLU A 64 -16.47 -7.87 3.14
N LEU A 65 -16.39 -6.53 3.21
CA LEU A 65 -15.50 -5.72 2.39
C LEU A 65 -14.02 -6.07 2.64
N LEU A 66 -13.60 -6.16 3.90
CA LEU A 66 -12.20 -6.51 4.22
C LEU A 66 -11.87 -7.94 3.81
N ILE A 67 -12.80 -8.88 3.95
CA ILE A 67 -12.64 -10.25 3.45
C ILE A 67 -12.49 -10.24 1.92
N GLN A 68 -13.34 -9.49 1.20
CA GLN A 68 -13.25 -9.39 -0.25
C GLN A 68 -11.90 -8.81 -0.69
N ALA A 69 -11.46 -7.71 -0.08
CA ALA A 69 -10.15 -7.12 -0.34
C ALA A 69 -9.01 -8.13 -0.08
N ALA A 70 -9.08 -8.88 1.02
CA ALA A 70 -8.08 -9.91 1.34
C ALA A 70 -8.07 -11.05 0.32
N VAL A 71 -9.24 -11.49 -0.15
CA VAL A 71 -9.37 -12.51 -1.20
C VAL A 71 -8.72 -12.03 -2.50
N THR A 72 -8.96 -10.80 -2.92
CA THR A 72 -8.34 -10.23 -4.13
C THR A 72 -6.82 -10.18 -4.03
N CYS A 73 -6.27 -9.95 -2.84
CA CYS A 73 -4.82 -9.95 -2.62
C CYS A 73 -4.15 -11.32 -2.74
N VAL A 74 -4.89 -12.43 -2.51
CA VAL A 74 -4.33 -13.80 -2.55
C VAL A 74 -4.61 -14.51 -3.86
N LEU A 75 -5.64 -14.10 -4.62
CA LEU A 75 -5.95 -14.68 -5.91
C LEU A 75 -4.98 -14.20 -6.99
N PRO A 76 -4.63 -15.04 -7.97
CA PRO A 76 -3.91 -14.59 -9.16
C PRO A 76 -4.84 -13.78 -10.07
N GLN A 77 -4.27 -13.00 -10.99
CA GLN A 77 -5.05 -12.37 -12.07
C GLN A 77 -5.73 -13.42 -12.97
N THR A 78 -5.00 -14.48 -13.30
CA THR A 78 -5.47 -15.60 -14.12
C THR A 78 -4.90 -16.92 -13.63
N TRP A 79 -5.72 -17.98 -13.64
CA TRP A 79 -5.30 -19.34 -13.33
C TRP A 79 -5.89 -20.31 -14.37
N ARG A 80 -5.03 -21.08 -15.03
CA ARG A 80 -5.42 -22.02 -16.12
C ARG A 80 -6.29 -21.37 -17.21
N GLY A 81 -6.03 -20.10 -17.53
CA GLY A 81 -6.77 -19.34 -18.53
C GLY A 81 -8.11 -18.75 -18.04
N ILE A 82 -8.49 -18.97 -16.78
CA ILE A 82 -9.66 -18.36 -16.16
C ILE A 82 -9.24 -17.08 -15.44
N PRO A 83 -9.89 -15.92 -15.69
CA PRO A 83 -9.62 -14.69 -14.94
C PRO A 83 -10.24 -14.77 -13.54
N TYR A 84 -9.42 -14.46 -12.53
CA TYR A 84 -9.85 -14.34 -11.14
C TYR A 84 -9.75 -12.89 -10.64
N GLU A 85 -9.20 -11.99 -11.46
CA GLU A 85 -9.11 -10.54 -11.19
C GLU A 85 -8.42 -10.20 -9.86
N GLY A 86 -7.58 -11.11 -9.36
CA GLY A 86 -6.72 -10.84 -8.21
C GLY A 86 -5.70 -9.75 -8.49
N CYS A 87 -5.18 -9.11 -7.45
CA CYS A 87 -4.13 -8.09 -7.61
C CYS A 87 -2.81 -8.76 -8.02
N CYS A 88 -2.13 -8.22 -9.04
CA CYS A 88 -0.71 -8.52 -9.22
C CYS A 88 0.02 -7.77 -8.12
N GLY A 89 0.17 -8.40 -6.95
CA GLY A 89 1.04 -7.88 -5.90
C GLY A 89 2.40 -7.53 -6.50
N ILE A 90 2.97 -6.38 -6.08
CA ILE A 90 4.24 -5.77 -6.55
C ILE A 90 4.70 -6.41 -7.87
N SER A 91 4.05 -6.03 -8.98
CA SER A 91 4.48 -6.46 -10.31
C SER A 91 5.98 -6.22 -10.40
N ALA A 92 6.73 -7.27 -10.71
CA ALA A 92 8.19 -7.36 -10.67
C ALA A 92 8.87 -6.41 -11.68
N ALA A 93 8.66 -5.10 -11.51
CA ALA A 93 9.32 -4.02 -12.23
C ALA A 93 10.74 -3.77 -11.69
N LEU A 94 11.21 -4.54 -10.72
CA LEU A 94 12.57 -4.45 -10.18
C LEU A 94 13.37 -5.74 -10.45
N ARG A 95 13.70 -5.97 -11.72
CA ARG A 95 14.91 -6.73 -12.12
C ARG A 95 16.19 -5.88 -12.10
N GLY A 96 16.16 -4.70 -11.48
CA GLY A 96 17.31 -3.83 -11.29
C GLY A 96 17.26 -3.18 -9.92
N GLY A 97 17.67 -3.93 -8.89
CA GLY A 97 17.67 -3.45 -7.51
C GLY A 97 18.74 -2.39 -7.29
N HIS A 98 18.34 -1.22 -6.82
CA HIS A 98 19.16 -0.48 -5.87
C HIS A 98 18.84 -1.05 -4.49
N ALA A 99 19.78 -1.79 -3.91
CA ALA A 99 19.66 -2.25 -2.53
C ALA A 99 19.60 -1.02 -1.61
N CYS A 100 18.58 -0.97 -0.75
CA CYS A 100 18.56 -0.01 0.35
C CYS A 100 19.67 -0.45 1.33
N PRO A 101 20.62 0.42 1.71
CA PRO A 101 21.63 0.08 2.72
C PRO A 101 20.95 -0.14 4.08
N GLU A 102 21.52 -1.05 4.88
CA GLU A 102 21.08 -1.37 6.25
C GLU A 102 21.30 -0.21 7.24
#